data_AF-A0A5Q5CEC6-F1
#
_entry.id   AF-A0A5Q5CEC6-F1
#
_cell.length_a   1.000
_cell.length_b   1.000
_cell.length_c   1.000
_cell.angle_alpha   90.00
_cell.angle_beta   90.00
_cell.angle_gamma   90.00
#
_symmetry.space_group_name_H-M   'P 1'
#
loop_
_entity.id
_entity.type
_entity.pdbx_description
1 polymer ?
#
loop_
_entity_poly.entity_id
_entity_poly.type
_entity_poly.pdbx_seq_one_letter_code
_entity_poly.pdbx_strand_id
1 'polypeptide(L)'
;MRSATDRRPAQRSDLRREAILDALDRWLQQSSVETVNIAEVAQQAGVTRSAFYFYFENKAAAVAALTERILDETIAVNQALTSASGSPRARVHKMLAGLFGLCERHRHLFQAMLEVRGSSPAVRSIWDDARESFVDSIAELIRTERSAGVAPPGVDARVLATVLLEFNDRMLERLTLGGPLAADELRHGAAAVWLSSVYGITDPEERPAT
;
A
#
# COMPACT_ATOMS: atom_id res chain seq x y z
N MET A 1 -25.70 -40.46 12.35
CA MET A 1 -26.56 -39.25 12.25
C MET A 1 -25.88 -38.07 12.93
N ARG A 2 -25.33 -37.14 12.14
CA ARG A 2 -24.87 -35.81 12.56
C ARG A 2 -25.59 -34.82 11.63
N SER A 3 -26.19 -33.77 12.19
CA SER A 3 -27.02 -32.81 11.44
C SER A 3 -26.16 -31.98 10.48
N ALA A 4 -26.55 -31.91 9.21
CA ALA A 4 -25.81 -31.33 8.08
C ALA A 4 -26.37 -29.96 7.65
N THR A 5 -26.77 -29.10 8.60
CA THR A 5 -27.57 -27.90 8.30
C THR A 5 -26.92 -26.57 8.69
N ASP A 6 -25.61 -26.48 8.89
CA ASP A 6 -24.99 -25.17 9.06
C ASP A 6 -23.69 -24.98 8.29
N ARG A 7 -23.84 -24.79 6.98
CA ARG A 7 -22.84 -24.10 6.14
C ARG A 7 -22.99 -22.57 6.21
N ARG A 8 -23.90 -22.03 7.04
CA ARG A 8 -24.33 -20.62 7.05
C ARG A 8 -23.77 -19.70 8.17
N PRO A 9 -22.95 -20.08 9.18
CA PRO A 9 -22.48 -19.13 10.18
C PRO A 9 -21.27 -18.31 9.73
N ALA A 10 -20.24 -18.97 9.15
CA ALA A 10 -19.03 -18.29 8.66
C ALA A 10 -19.36 -17.36 7.50
N GLN A 11 -20.05 -17.88 6.48
CA GLN A 11 -20.40 -17.11 5.28
C GLN A 11 -21.28 -15.88 5.58
N ARG A 12 -22.19 -15.97 6.57
CA ARG A 12 -23.03 -14.82 6.98
C ARG A 12 -22.28 -13.83 7.86
N SER A 13 -21.30 -14.31 8.63
CA SER A 13 -20.41 -13.45 9.43
C SER A 13 -19.49 -12.64 8.52
N ASP A 14 -18.92 -13.27 7.50
CA ASP A 14 -18.04 -12.63 6.53
C ASP A 14 -18.82 -11.58 5.73
N LEU A 15 -20.05 -11.89 5.27
CA LEU A 15 -20.90 -10.90 4.59
C LEU A 15 -21.20 -9.65 5.44
N ARG A 16 -21.34 -9.79 6.76
CA ARG A 16 -21.57 -8.64 7.66
C ARG A 16 -20.31 -7.82 7.87
N ARG A 17 -19.15 -8.48 8.01
CA ARG A 17 -17.85 -7.80 8.07
C ARG A 17 -17.63 -6.98 6.79
N GLU A 18 -17.85 -7.59 5.64
CA GLU A 18 -17.70 -6.90 4.35
C GLU A 18 -18.71 -5.76 4.17
N ALA A 19 -19.97 -5.92 4.60
CA ALA A 19 -20.96 -4.85 4.56
C ALA A 19 -20.56 -3.64 5.43
N ILE A 20 -19.94 -3.88 6.59
CA ILE A 20 -19.40 -2.81 7.44
C ILE A 20 -18.25 -2.10 6.73
N LEU A 21 -17.30 -2.85 6.15
CA LEU A 21 -16.16 -2.29 5.43
C LEU A 21 -16.61 -1.49 4.19
N ASP A 22 -17.63 -1.95 3.46
CA ASP A 22 -18.21 -1.21 2.32
C ASP A 22 -18.89 0.09 2.76
N ALA A 23 -19.59 0.08 3.89
CA ALA A 23 -20.19 1.30 4.44
C ALA A 23 -19.13 2.29 4.91
N LEU A 24 -18.06 1.79 5.53
CA LEU A 24 -16.92 2.61 5.93
C LEU A 24 -16.20 3.20 4.72
N ASP A 25 -15.96 2.40 3.67
CA ASP A 25 -15.32 2.88 2.44
C ASP A 25 -16.11 4.01 1.78
N ARG A 26 -17.44 3.84 1.64
CA ARG A 26 -18.34 4.88 1.14
C ARG A 26 -18.28 6.16 1.97
N TRP A 27 -18.18 6.05 3.29
CA TRP A 27 -18.00 7.22 4.16
C TRP A 27 -16.69 7.93 3.86
N LEU A 28 -15.59 7.18 3.77
CA LEU A 28 -14.25 7.74 3.56
C LEU A 28 -14.09 8.41 2.19
N GLN A 29 -14.84 7.97 1.18
CA GLN A 29 -14.91 8.66 -0.12
C GLN A 29 -15.50 10.06 -0.02
N GLN A 30 -16.29 10.36 1.01
CA GLN A 30 -17.03 11.62 1.17
C GLN A 30 -16.53 12.48 2.34
N SER A 31 -15.78 11.90 3.28
CA SER A 31 -15.44 12.53 4.57
C SER A 31 -14.21 11.89 5.21
N SER A 32 -13.63 12.55 6.22
CA SER A 32 -12.45 12.06 6.94
C SER A 32 -12.79 10.98 7.97
N VAL A 33 -11.80 10.12 8.29
CA VAL A 33 -11.90 9.12 9.36
C VAL A 33 -12.19 9.72 10.73
N GLU A 34 -11.79 10.98 10.98
CA GLU A 34 -12.07 11.67 12.24
C GLU A 34 -13.58 11.81 12.48
N THR A 35 -14.32 12.11 11.41
CA THR A 35 -15.77 12.36 11.43
C THR A 35 -16.63 11.10 11.42
N VAL A 36 -16.03 9.91 11.27
CA VAL A 36 -16.76 8.65 11.14
C VAL A 36 -17.69 8.42 12.33
N ASN A 37 -18.99 8.32 12.03
CA ASN A 37 -20.02 7.93 12.99
C ASN A 37 -20.29 6.42 12.91
N ILE A 38 -19.82 5.66 13.90
CA ILE A 38 -20.00 4.20 13.96
C ILE A 38 -21.47 3.78 13.90
N ALA A 39 -22.39 4.55 14.48
CA ALA A 39 -23.81 4.21 14.45
C ALA A 39 -24.40 4.29 13.04
N GLU A 40 -24.02 5.32 12.28
CA GLU A 40 -24.46 5.49 10.89
C GLU A 40 -23.81 4.48 9.96
N VAL A 41 -22.50 4.19 10.12
CA VAL A 41 -21.81 3.13 9.37
C VAL A 41 -22.49 1.78 9.62
N ALA A 42 -22.79 1.43 10.88
CA ALA A 42 -23.48 0.20 11.22
C ALA A 42 -24.89 0.14 10.61
N GLN A 43 -25.64 1.24 10.68
CA GLN A 43 -26.98 1.36 10.09
C GLN A 43 -26.94 1.15 8.57
N GLN A 44 -26.01 1.80 7.87
CA GLN A 44 -25.83 1.64 6.42
C GLN A 44 -25.42 0.21 6.04
N ALA A 45 -24.65 -0.46 6.89
CA ALA A 45 -24.27 -1.86 6.73
C ALA A 45 -25.39 -2.86 7.11
N GLY A 46 -26.54 -2.38 7.59
CA GLY A 46 -27.66 -3.23 8.02
C GLY A 46 -27.36 -4.04 9.28
N VAL A 47 -26.46 -3.57 10.13
CA VAL A 47 -26.05 -4.21 11.40
C VAL A 47 -26.25 -3.27 12.58
N THR A 48 -26.19 -3.82 13.79
CA THR A 48 -26.23 -2.99 15.01
C THR A 48 -24.86 -2.43 15.33
N ARG A 49 -24.81 -1.34 16.11
CA ARG A 49 -23.55 -0.80 16.65
C ARG A 49 -22.77 -1.85 17.45
N SER A 50 -23.45 -2.70 18.22
CA SER A 50 -22.80 -3.80 18.94
C SER A 50 -22.19 -4.83 18.00
N ALA A 51 -22.81 -5.10 16.85
CA ALA A 51 -22.25 -5.98 15.83
C ALA A 51 -21.01 -5.37 15.15
N PHE A 52 -20.93 -4.05 14.99
CA PHE A 52 -19.67 -3.40 14.55
C PHE A 52 -18.52 -3.73 15.52
N TYR A 53 -18.72 -3.51 16.82
CA TYR A 53 -17.68 -3.75 17.83
C TYR A 53 -17.36 -5.23 18.05
N PHE A 54 -18.22 -6.15 17.60
CA PHE A 54 -17.90 -7.56 17.55
C PHE A 54 -16.81 -7.87 16.49
N TYR A 55 -16.78 -7.13 15.38
CA TYR A 55 -15.78 -7.32 14.31
C TYR A 55 -14.56 -6.43 14.47
N PHE A 56 -14.73 -5.20 14.95
CA PHE A 56 -13.67 -4.20 15.00
C PHE A 56 -13.66 -3.53 16.37
N GLU A 57 -12.54 -3.62 17.08
CA GLU A 57 -12.38 -3.01 18.40
C GLU A 57 -12.66 -1.50 18.37
N ASN A 58 -12.29 -0.83 17.28
CA ASN A 58 -12.47 0.59 17.08
C ASN A 58 -12.45 0.95 15.57
N LYS A 59 -12.70 2.22 15.24
CA LYS A 59 -12.66 2.71 13.85
C LYS A 59 -11.28 2.53 13.19
N ALA A 60 -10.20 2.64 13.96
CA ALA A 60 -8.84 2.48 13.45
C ALA A 60 -8.58 1.05 12.97
N ALA A 61 -9.04 0.06 13.73
CA ALA A 61 -8.99 -1.36 13.33
C ALA A 61 -9.83 -1.64 12.08
N ALA A 62 -11.00 -1.00 11.95
CA ALA A 62 -11.83 -1.13 10.74
C ALA A 62 -11.16 -0.51 9.49
N VAL A 63 -10.48 0.65 9.64
CA VAL A 63 -9.70 1.25 8.55
C VAL A 63 -8.51 0.37 8.16
N ALA A 64 -7.77 -0.18 9.13
CA ALA A 64 -6.69 -1.11 8.84
C ALA A 64 -7.20 -2.36 8.10
N ALA A 65 -8.31 -2.95 8.55
CA ALA A 65 -8.95 -4.07 7.85
C ALA A 65 -9.41 -3.70 6.43
N LEU A 66 -9.83 -2.45 6.20
CA LEU A 66 -10.21 -1.99 4.86
C LEU A 66 -9.00 -1.95 3.92
N THR A 67 -7.80 -1.64 4.43
CA THR A 67 -6.57 -1.65 3.62
C THR A 67 -6.09 -3.04 3.22
N GLU A 68 -6.51 -4.09 3.93
CA GLU A 68 -6.25 -5.47 3.51
C GLU A 68 -6.82 -5.75 2.09
N ARG A 69 -7.88 -5.02 1.69
CA ARG A 69 -8.48 -5.17 0.35
C ARG A 69 -7.57 -4.74 -0.80
N ILE A 70 -6.61 -3.85 -0.54
CA ILE A 70 -5.67 -3.36 -1.56
C ILE A 70 -4.30 -4.06 -1.46
N LEU A 71 -4.19 -5.08 -0.59
CA LEU A 71 -2.96 -5.82 -0.39
C LEU A 71 -2.52 -6.53 -1.66
N ASP A 72 -3.43 -7.21 -2.37
CA ASP A 72 -3.12 -7.92 -3.61
C ASP A 72 -2.59 -6.98 -4.70
N GLU A 73 -3.19 -5.78 -4.83
CA GLU A 73 -2.69 -4.76 -5.76
C GLU A 73 -1.29 -4.27 -5.33
N THR A 74 -1.06 -4.09 -4.04
CA THR A 74 0.26 -3.68 -3.49
C THR A 74 1.32 -4.75 -3.75
N ILE A 75 0.98 -6.03 -3.56
CA ILE A 75 1.84 -7.17 -3.89
C ILE A 75 2.17 -7.18 -5.38
N ALA A 76 1.19 -6.95 -6.25
CA ALA A 76 1.41 -6.90 -7.70
C ALA A 76 2.38 -5.76 -8.10
N VAL A 77 2.35 -4.62 -7.41
CA VAL A 77 3.31 -3.52 -7.61
C VAL A 77 4.73 -3.95 -7.22
N ASN A 78 4.89 -4.62 -6.08
CA ASN A 78 6.20 -5.15 -5.67
C ASN A 78 6.72 -6.22 -6.65
N GLN A 79 5.83 -7.09 -7.14
CA GLN A 79 6.17 -8.10 -8.15
C GLN A 79 6.63 -7.47 -9.48
N ALA A 80 6.10 -6.30 -9.85
CA ALA A 80 6.57 -5.60 -11.05
C ALA A 80 8.06 -5.22 -10.96
N LEU A 81 8.52 -4.84 -9.77
CA LEU A 81 9.93 -4.54 -9.51
C LEU A 81 10.80 -5.81 -9.49
N THR A 82 10.33 -6.86 -8.81
CA THR A 82 11.09 -8.09 -8.57
C THR A 82 10.99 -9.12 -9.70
N SER A 83 10.18 -8.85 -10.74
CA SER A 83 10.06 -9.74 -11.90
C SER A 83 11.39 -9.95 -12.62
N ALA A 84 11.60 -11.16 -13.16
CA ALA A 84 12.79 -11.49 -13.95
C ALA A 84 12.76 -10.91 -15.39
N SER A 85 11.65 -10.29 -15.79
CA SER A 85 11.42 -9.81 -17.16
C SER A 85 11.61 -8.31 -17.29
N GLY A 86 12.30 -7.88 -18.35
CA GLY A 86 12.48 -6.47 -18.70
C GLY A 86 13.77 -5.87 -18.14
N SER A 87 14.13 -4.68 -18.63
CA SER A 87 15.30 -3.96 -18.14
C SER A 87 15.08 -3.40 -16.73
N PRO A 88 16.16 -3.17 -15.95
CA PRO A 88 16.09 -2.44 -14.68
C PRO A 88 15.22 -1.17 -14.73
N ARG A 89 15.43 -0.35 -15.77
CA ARG A 89 14.65 0.86 -16.02
C ARG A 89 13.15 0.55 -16.18
N ALA A 90 12.79 -0.41 -17.04
CA ALA A 90 11.40 -0.78 -17.26
C ALA A 90 10.71 -1.27 -15.97
N ARG A 91 11.40 -2.07 -15.15
CA ARG A 91 10.85 -2.57 -13.88
C ARG A 91 10.61 -1.45 -12.87
N VAL A 92 11.56 -0.53 -12.70
CA VAL A 92 11.41 0.63 -11.80
C VAL A 92 10.24 1.52 -12.24
N HIS A 93 10.16 1.87 -13.53
CA HIS A 93 9.04 2.68 -14.03
C HIS A 93 7.70 1.98 -13.88
N LYS A 94 7.63 0.66 -14.13
CA LYS A 94 6.40 -0.11 -13.96
C LYS A 94 5.95 -0.15 -12.50
N MET A 95 6.88 -0.36 -11.56
CA MET A 95 6.60 -0.29 -10.13
C MET A 95 6.11 1.10 -9.71
N LEU A 96 6.77 2.18 -10.15
CA LEU A 96 6.35 3.55 -9.82
C LEU A 96 4.97 3.89 -10.41
N ALA A 97 4.70 3.51 -11.66
CA ALA A 97 3.38 3.67 -12.28
C ALA A 97 2.31 2.92 -11.48
N GLY A 98 2.64 1.70 -11.01
CA GLY A 98 1.79 0.91 -10.12
C GLY A 98 1.48 1.60 -8.80
N LEU A 99 2.50 2.10 -8.08
CA LEU A 99 2.35 2.84 -6.82
C LEU A 99 1.48 4.09 -7.00
N PHE A 100 1.74 4.88 -8.05
CA PHE A 100 1.00 6.11 -8.31
C PHE A 100 -0.46 5.82 -8.66
N GLY A 101 -0.71 4.84 -9.54
CA GLY A 101 -2.06 4.43 -9.88
C GLY A 101 -2.83 3.86 -8.69
N LEU A 102 -2.17 3.11 -7.80
CA LEU A 102 -2.76 2.60 -6.56
C LEU A 102 -3.19 3.76 -5.63
N CYS A 103 -2.30 4.73 -5.44
CA CYS A 103 -2.58 5.92 -4.63
C CYS A 103 -3.69 6.78 -5.23
N GLU A 104 -3.79 6.87 -6.54
CA GLU A 104 -4.86 7.59 -7.23
C GLU A 104 -6.22 6.91 -7.05
N ARG A 105 -6.29 5.59 -7.28
CA ARG A 105 -7.54 4.80 -7.13
C ARG A 105 -8.07 4.79 -5.71
N HIS A 106 -7.17 4.71 -4.73
CA HIS A 106 -7.51 4.49 -3.33
C HIS A 106 -7.14 5.69 -2.44
N ARG A 107 -7.13 6.90 -3.01
CA ARG A 107 -6.65 8.12 -2.33
C ARG A 107 -7.29 8.34 -0.97
N HIS A 108 -8.61 8.12 -0.86
CA HIS A 108 -9.35 8.26 0.39
C HIS A 108 -8.90 7.27 1.47
N LEU A 109 -8.52 6.04 1.08
CA LEU A 109 -7.97 5.04 2.01
C LEU A 109 -6.59 5.46 2.50
N PHE A 110 -5.71 5.92 1.60
CA PHE A 110 -4.40 6.43 2.00
C PHE A 110 -4.52 7.64 2.94
N GLN A 111 -5.45 8.57 2.67
CA GLN A 111 -5.73 9.70 3.56
C GLN A 111 -6.17 9.23 4.95
N ALA A 112 -7.17 8.34 5.01
CA ALA A 112 -7.65 7.77 6.26
C ALA A 112 -6.53 7.06 7.05
N MET A 113 -5.67 6.29 6.37
CA MET A 113 -4.53 5.62 7.00
C MET A 113 -3.51 6.61 7.57
N LEU A 114 -3.18 7.68 6.85
CA LEU A 114 -2.25 8.70 7.34
C LEU A 114 -2.80 9.43 8.57
N GLU A 115 -4.10 9.70 8.61
CA GLU A 115 -4.78 10.30 9.77
C GLU A 115 -4.76 9.35 10.98
N VAL A 116 -5.11 8.07 10.78
CA VAL A 116 -5.14 7.08 11.86
C VAL A 116 -3.74 6.70 12.35
N ARG A 117 -2.75 6.55 11.45
CA ARG A 117 -1.38 6.14 11.85
C ARG A 117 -0.77 7.17 12.80
N GLY A 118 -1.11 8.45 12.65
CA GLY A 118 -0.66 9.53 13.52
C GLY A 118 -1.12 9.36 14.98
N SER A 119 -2.30 8.78 15.19
CA SER A 119 -2.98 8.72 16.49
C SER A 119 -3.13 7.31 17.09
N SER A 120 -2.92 6.25 16.30
CA SER A 120 -3.06 4.85 16.72
C SER A 120 -1.76 4.05 16.51
N PRO A 121 -1.07 3.67 17.60
CA PRO A 121 0.14 2.83 17.52
C PRO A 121 -0.10 1.48 16.83
N ALA A 122 -1.28 0.88 17.01
CA ALA A 122 -1.62 -0.40 16.39
C ALA A 122 -1.69 -0.30 14.86
N VAL A 123 -2.31 0.77 14.33
CA VAL A 123 -2.39 0.98 12.88
C VAL A 123 -1.04 1.36 12.29
N ARG A 124 -0.23 2.12 13.06
CA ARG A 124 1.15 2.39 12.68
C ARG A 124 1.95 1.10 12.53
N SER A 125 1.84 0.16 13.48
CA SER A 125 2.49 -1.16 13.39
C SER A 125 2.04 -1.92 12.15
N ILE A 126 0.74 -2.01 11.88
CA ILE A 126 0.22 -2.73 10.70
C ILE A 126 0.82 -2.17 9.40
N TRP A 127 0.93 -0.85 9.30
CA TRP A 127 1.54 -0.19 8.15
C TRP A 127 3.04 -0.49 8.03
N ASP A 128 3.77 -0.37 9.15
CA ASP A 128 5.20 -0.61 9.22
C ASP A 128 5.52 -2.09 8.90
N ASP A 129 4.74 -3.03 9.44
CA ASP A 129 4.85 -4.47 9.20
C ASP A 129 4.57 -4.82 7.72
N ALA A 130 3.54 -4.22 7.12
CA ALA A 130 3.24 -4.40 5.71
C ALA A 130 4.39 -3.91 4.82
N ARG A 131 4.99 -2.76 5.15
CA ARG A 131 6.16 -2.24 4.44
C ARG A 131 7.40 -3.12 4.66
N GLU A 132 7.66 -3.55 5.90
CA GLU A 132 8.79 -4.41 6.24
C GLU A 132 8.71 -5.76 5.51
N SER A 133 7.50 -6.27 5.26
CA SER A 133 7.28 -7.50 4.48
C SER A 133 7.88 -7.48 3.06
N PHE A 134 8.07 -6.30 2.46
CA PHE A 134 8.68 -6.16 1.13
C PHE A 134 10.21 -6.07 1.15
N VAL A 135 10.82 -5.72 2.30
CA VAL A 135 12.26 -5.46 2.42
C VAL A 135 13.08 -6.64 1.92
N ASP A 136 12.79 -7.85 2.39
CA ASP A 136 13.59 -9.03 2.06
C ASP A 136 13.51 -9.39 0.58
N SER A 137 12.33 -9.20 -0.04
CA SER A 137 12.14 -9.45 -1.48
C SER A 137 12.95 -8.48 -2.36
N ILE A 138 13.02 -7.20 -1.97
CA ILE A 138 13.78 -6.17 -2.68
C ILE A 138 15.28 -6.35 -2.41
N ALA A 139 15.66 -6.72 -1.19
CA ALA A 139 17.04 -7.02 -0.85
C ALA A 139 17.58 -8.23 -1.63
N GLU A 140 16.77 -9.27 -1.81
CA GLU A 140 17.09 -10.43 -2.66
C GLU A 140 17.28 -10.03 -4.12
N LEU A 141 16.38 -9.19 -4.66
CA LEU A 141 16.54 -8.62 -5.99
C LEU A 141 17.89 -7.90 -6.12
N ILE A 142 18.21 -6.98 -5.21
CA ILE A 142 19.47 -6.22 -5.25
C ILE A 142 20.68 -7.15 -5.19
N ARG A 143 20.66 -8.18 -4.32
CA ARG A 143 21.74 -9.18 -4.23
C ARG A 143 21.91 -9.97 -5.53
N THR A 144 20.80 -10.36 -6.16
CA THR A 144 20.79 -11.09 -7.43
C THR A 144 21.31 -10.23 -8.59
N GLU A 145 20.88 -8.98 -8.69
CA GLU A 145 21.35 -8.05 -9.73
C GLU A 145 22.85 -7.76 -9.58
N ARG A 146 23.34 -7.69 -8.33
CA ARG A 146 24.78 -7.52 -8.05
C ARG A 146 25.60 -8.75 -8.43
N SER A 147 25.13 -9.95 -8.09
CA SER A 147 25.85 -11.19 -8.43
C SER A 147 25.87 -11.45 -9.94
N ALA A 148 24.84 -10.99 -10.67
CA ALA A 148 24.78 -11.03 -12.13
C ALA A 148 25.59 -9.90 -12.81
N GLY A 149 26.16 -8.96 -12.06
CA GLY A 149 26.92 -7.82 -12.59
C GLY A 149 26.06 -6.73 -13.24
N VAL A 150 24.73 -6.78 -13.07
CA VAL A 150 23.79 -5.77 -13.57
C VAL A 150 23.74 -4.55 -12.67
N ALA A 151 23.88 -4.75 -11.36
CA ALA A 151 23.98 -3.69 -10.35
C ALA A 151 25.40 -3.64 -9.77
N PRO A 152 25.97 -2.45 -9.50
CA PRO A 152 27.28 -2.34 -8.88
C PRO A 152 27.27 -2.76 -7.39
N PRO A 153 28.42 -3.12 -6.81
CA PRO A 153 28.54 -3.29 -5.37
C PRO A 153 28.24 -1.96 -4.66
N GLY A 154 27.76 -2.03 -3.43
CA GLY A 154 27.40 -0.87 -2.63
C GLY A 154 27.12 -1.24 -1.19
N VAL A 155 26.38 -0.38 -0.48
CA VAL A 155 25.91 -0.68 0.88
C VAL A 155 25.10 -1.98 0.93
N ASP A 156 24.93 -2.52 2.14
CA ASP A 156 24.14 -3.73 2.35
C ASP A 156 22.76 -3.64 1.66
N ALA A 157 22.36 -4.74 1.01
CA ALA A 157 21.15 -4.75 0.18
C ALA A 157 19.88 -4.57 1.00
N ARG A 158 19.83 -5.11 2.23
CA ARG A 158 18.70 -4.95 3.14
C ARG A 158 18.61 -3.50 3.62
N VAL A 159 19.74 -2.91 4.00
CA VAL A 159 19.82 -1.48 4.36
C VAL A 159 19.32 -0.59 3.21
N LEU A 160 19.79 -0.82 1.98
CA LEU A 160 19.36 -0.04 0.81
C LEU A 160 17.85 -0.21 0.56
N ALA A 161 17.34 -1.45 0.59
CA ALA A 161 15.92 -1.73 0.42
C ALA A 161 15.06 -1.02 1.47
N THR A 162 15.46 -1.07 2.75
CA THR A 162 14.77 -0.38 3.85
C THR A 162 14.68 1.12 3.57
N VAL A 163 15.80 1.77 3.26
CA VAL A 163 15.84 3.23 3.00
C VAL A 163 14.98 3.61 1.79
N LEU A 164 15.03 2.83 0.71
CA LEU A 164 14.20 3.07 -0.47
C LEU A 164 12.70 2.91 -0.18
N LEU A 165 12.32 2.02 0.73
CA LEU A 165 10.94 1.89 1.19
C LEU A 165 10.51 3.04 2.12
N GLU A 166 11.40 3.59 2.96
CA GLU A 166 11.11 4.84 3.70
C GLU A 166 10.88 6.01 2.72
N PHE A 167 11.70 6.10 1.69
CA PHE A 167 11.55 7.09 0.62
C PHE A 167 10.19 6.93 -0.08
N ASN A 168 9.80 5.70 -0.42
CA ASN A 168 8.50 5.43 -1.03
C ASN A 168 7.34 5.80 -0.11
N ASP A 169 7.41 5.52 1.20
CA ASP A 169 6.38 5.92 2.17
C ASP A 169 6.19 7.44 2.17
N ARG A 170 7.30 8.18 2.25
CA ARG A 170 7.27 9.65 2.25
C ARG A 170 6.73 10.21 0.94
N MET A 171 7.08 9.58 -0.18
CA MET A 171 6.59 9.93 -1.51
C MET A 171 5.08 9.72 -1.61
N LEU A 172 4.56 8.58 -1.15
CA LEU A 172 3.13 8.27 -1.13
C LEU A 172 2.35 9.25 -0.24
N GLU A 173 2.91 9.61 0.92
CA GLU A 173 2.32 10.65 1.77
C GLU A 173 2.19 11.98 1.01
N ARG A 174 3.22 12.40 0.27
CA ARG A 174 3.18 13.64 -0.54
C ARG A 174 2.24 13.55 -1.72
N LEU A 175 2.14 12.41 -2.37
CA LEU A 175 1.16 12.19 -3.42
C LEU A 175 -0.27 12.30 -2.86
N THR A 176 -0.49 11.84 -1.62
CA THR A 176 -1.80 11.78 -0.95
C THR A 176 -2.25 13.10 -0.32
N LEU A 177 -1.34 13.81 0.37
CA LEU A 177 -1.65 15.05 1.09
C LEU A 177 -1.29 16.31 0.29
N GLY A 178 -0.56 16.15 -0.81
CA GLY A 178 0.00 17.26 -1.57
C GLY A 178 1.41 17.64 -1.11
N GLY A 179 2.11 18.31 -2.01
CA GLY A 179 3.48 18.76 -1.83
C GLY A 179 3.85 19.83 -2.84
N PRO A 180 5.10 20.33 -2.78
CA PRO A 180 5.57 21.40 -3.66
C PRO A 180 5.80 20.95 -5.11
N LEU A 181 5.89 19.63 -5.37
CA LEU A 181 6.12 19.06 -6.70
C LEU A 181 4.83 18.49 -7.29
N ALA A 182 4.69 18.57 -8.61
CA ALA A 182 3.65 17.85 -9.33
C ALA A 182 3.88 16.33 -9.30
N ALA A 183 2.83 15.54 -9.51
CA ALA A 183 2.92 14.08 -9.48
C ALA A 183 3.92 13.53 -10.50
N ASP A 184 3.97 14.09 -11.71
CA ASP A 184 4.93 13.66 -12.74
C ASP A 184 6.38 13.97 -12.37
N GLU A 185 6.64 15.13 -11.74
CA GLU A 185 7.98 15.49 -11.24
C GLU A 185 8.42 14.56 -10.12
N LEU A 186 7.50 14.26 -9.19
CA LEU A 186 7.75 13.33 -8.09
C LEU A 186 8.04 11.92 -8.61
N ARG A 187 7.28 11.44 -9.61
CA ARG A 187 7.50 10.15 -10.27
C ARG A 187 8.86 10.10 -10.98
N HIS A 188 9.23 11.16 -11.70
CA HIS A 188 10.50 11.23 -12.40
C HIS A 188 11.69 11.24 -11.43
N GLY A 189 11.62 12.07 -10.37
CA GLY A 189 12.64 12.11 -9.32
C GLY A 189 12.78 10.77 -8.59
N ALA A 190 11.66 10.10 -8.30
CA ALA A 190 11.68 8.78 -7.69
C ALA A 190 12.35 7.72 -8.58
N ALA A 191 12.08 7.74 -9.89
CA ALA A 191 12.75 6.85 -10.85
C ALA A 191 14.26 7.08 -10.85
N ALA A 192 14.69 8.34 -10.87
CA ALA A 192 16.11 8.69 -10.83
C ALA A 192 16.78 8.20 -9.53
N VAL A 193 16.15 8.38 -8.37
CA VAL A 193 16.67 7.90 -7.07
C VAL A 193 16.81 6.38 -7.06
N TRP A 194 15.77 5.65 -7.48
CA TRP A 194 15.80 4.19 -7.54
C TRP A 194 16.89 3.67 -8.49
N LEU A 195 16.96 4.22 -9.71
CA LEU A 195 17.90 3.78 -10.75
C LEU A 195 19.34 4.09 -10.39
N SER A 196 19.62 5.28 -9.88
CA SER A 196 20.97 5.66 -9.44
C SER A 196 21.42 4.86 -8.22
N SER A 197 20.53 4.68 -7.22
CA SER A 197 20.92 4.02 -5.95
C SER A 197 21.12 2.51 -6.10
N VAL A 198 20.32 1.84 -6.94
CA VAL A 198 20.42 0.39 -7.13
C VAL A 198 21.38 0.03 -8.26
N TYR A 199 21.32 0.73 -9.39
CA TYR A 199 22.02 0.34 -10.62
C TYR A 199 23.14 1.30 -11.03
N GLY A 200 23.33 2.42 -10.33
CA GLY A 200 24.31 3.44 -10.75
C GLY A 200 23.93 4.17 -12.03
N ILE A 201 22.67 4.06 -12.49
CA ILE A 201 22.20 4.69 -13.72
C ILE A 201 21.87 6.15 -13.41
N THR A 202 22.68 7.08 -13.92
CA THR A 202 22.52 8.52 -13.72
C THR A 202 22.07 9.28 -14.97
N ASP A 203 22.05 8.61 -16.12
CA ASP A 203 21.71 9.27 -17.38
C ASP A 203 20.22 9.66 -17.40
N PRO A 204 19.89 10.94 -17.67
CA PRO A 204 18.53 11.33 -17.97
C PRO A 204 18.13 10.58 -19.25
N GLU A 205 16.92 10.02 -19.27
CA GLU A 205 16.40 9.29 -20.43
C GLU A 205 16.74 10.02 -21.74
N GLU A 206 17.32 9.33 -22.72
CA GLU A 206 17.28 9.80 -24.10
C GLU A 206 15.80 10.06 -24.42
N ARG A 207 15.43 11.34 -24.61
CA ARG A 207 14.11 11.69 -25.13
C ARG A 207 13.89 10.84 -26.38
N PRO A 208 12.75 10.14 -26.53
CA PRO A 208 12.48 9.41 -27.76
C PRO A 208 12.65 10.38 -28.93
N ALA A 209 13.52 9.99 -29.88
CA ALA A 209 13.70 10.72 -31.11
C ALA A 209 12.32 10.91 -31.76
N THR A 210 12.04 12.17 -32.09
CA THR A 210 10.75 12.63 -32.61
C THR A 210 10.48 12.03 -33.98
#